data_AF-A0A946JVU8-F1
#
_entry.id   AF-A0A946JVU8-F1
#
_cell.length_a   1.000
_cell.length_b   1.000
_cell.length_c   1.000
_cell.angle_alpha   90.00
_cell.angle_beta   90.00
_cell.angle_gamma   90.00
#
_symmetry.space_group_name_H-M   'P 1'
#
loop_
_entity.id
_entity.type
_entity.pdbx_description
1 polymer ?
#
loop_
_entity_poly.entity_id
_entity_poly.type
_entity_poly.pdbx_seq_one_letter_code
_entity_poly.pdbx_strand_id
1 'polypeptide(L)'
;MRNYERDMKSADYLYMVCREYPLLVISTESGIGKYHFNSIGFKQNQMLIEFNLIIDNHYIDSQCISENIGNKYYLTVNQFLDAYKKYAIA
;
A
#
# COMPACT_ATOMS: atom_id res chain seq x y z
N MET A 1 6.81 24.20 -9.68
CA MET A 1 7.21 24.40 -8.26
C MET A 1 6.04 24.27 -7.29
N ARG A 2 4.92 25.02 -7.39
CA ARG A 2 3.78 24.93 -6.43
C ARG A 2 3.18 23.53 -6.22
N ASN A 3 3.17 22.67 -7.24
CA ASN A 3 2.62 21.32 -7.10
C ASN A 3 3.54 20.39 -6.29
N TYR A 4 4.86 20.54 -6.45
CA TYR A 4 5.85 19.69 -5.78
C TYR A 4 5.83 19.87 -4.25
N GLU A 5 5.74 21.11 -3.76
CA GLU A 5 5.64 21.39 -2.31
C GLU A 5 4.35 20.84 -1.71
N ARG A 6 3.25 20.88 -2.47
CA ARG A 6 1.96 20.30 -2.04
C ARG A 6 2.04 18.77 -2.00
N ASP A 7 2.65 18.17 -3.00
CA ASP A 7 2.88 16.72 -3.07
C ASP A 7 3.78 16.26 -1.92
N MET A 8 4.79 17.05 -1.55
CA MET A 8 5.70 16.76 -0.44
C MET A 8 4.98 16.79 0.91
N LYS A 9 4.16 17.81 1.19
CA LYS A 9 3.31 17.84 2.40
C LYS A 9 2.30 16.70 2.45
N SER A 10 1.77 16.31 1.30
CA SER A 10 0.82 15.19 1.19
C SER A 10 1.53 13.86 1.46
N ALA A 11 2.78 13.71 1.02
CA ALA A 11 3.62 12.56 1.31
C ALA A 11 3.89 12.42 2.81
N ASP A 12 4.19 13.52 3.51
CA ASP A 12 4.42 13.51 4.95
C ASP A 12 3.19 13.00 5.72
N TYR A 13 1.99 13.49 5.36
CA TYR A 13 0.75 13.04 5.98
C TYR A 13 0.46 11.56 5.71
N LEU A 14 0.58 11.12 4.45
CA LEU A 14 0.40 9.70 4.11
C LEU A 14 1.42 8.83 4.83
N TYR A 15 2.66 9.29 4.95
CA TYR A 15 3.70 8.57 5.69
C TYR A 15 3.31 8.41 7.16
N MET A 16 2.81 9.46 7.81
CA MET A 16 2.32 9.37 9.19
C MET A 16 1.19 8.35 9.34
N VAL A 17 0.17 8.40 8.48
CA VAL A 17 -0.96 7.45 8.50
C VAL A 17 -0.48 6.01 8.31
N CYS A 18 0.39 5.77 7.32
CA CYS A 18 0.94 4.45 7.05
C CYS A 18 1.89 3.96 8.15
N ARG A 19 2.47 4.85 8.97
CA ARG A 19 3.27 4.46 10.13
C ARG A 19 2.41 4.09 11.33
N GLU A 20 1.26 4.73 11.50
CA GLU A 20 0.30 4.43 12.56
C GLU A 20 -0.49 3.14 12.26
N TYR A 21 -0.90 2.96 11.01
CA TYR A 21 -1.64 1.80 10.52
C TYR A 21 -0.88 1.13 9.36
N PRO A 22 0.20 0.40 9.64
CA PRO A 22 1.10 -0.11 8.61
C PRO A 22 0.57 -1.34 7.89
N LEU A 23 -0.52 -1.94 8.36
CA LEU A 23 -1.04 -3.20 7.82
C LEU A 23 -2.23 -2.95 6.91
N LEU A 24 -2.22 -3.61 5.76
CA LEU A 24 -3.31 -3.58 4.81
C LEU A 24 -3.55 -4.98 4.26
N VAL A 25 -4.81 -5.34 4.05
CA VAL A 25 -5.18 -6.63 3.45
C VAL A 25 -5.79 -6.35 2.09
N ILE A 26 -5.20 -6.94 1.05
CA ILE A 26 -5.50 -6.67 -0.36
C ILE A 26 -6.00 -7.95 -1.01
N SER A 27 -7.12 -7.85 -1.71
CA SER A 27 -7.57 -8.88 -2.65
C SER A 27 -6.91 -8.63 -4.00
N THR A 28 -6.16 -9.62 -4.48
CA THR A 28 -5.48 -9.63 -5.78
C THR A 28 -6.11 -10.69 -6.69
N GLU A 29 -5.67 -10.77 -7.94
CA GLU A 29 -6.08 -11.84 -8.85
C GLU A 29 -5.55 -13.23 -8.42
N SER A 30 -4.50 -13.27 -7.59
CA SER A 30 -3.89 -14.50 -7.07
C SER A 30 -4.33 -14.84 -5.64
N GLY A 31 -5.36 -14.17 -5.12
CA GLY A 31 -5.91 -14.40 -3.78
C GLY A 31 -5.77 -13.20 -2.84
N ILE A 32 -6.00 -13.41 -1.54
CA ILE A 32 -6.02 -12.36 -0.51
C ILE A 32 -4.74 -12.42 0.33
N GLY A 33 -4.02 -11.30 0.37
CA GLY A 33 -2.75 -11.19 1.11
C GLY A 33 -2.77 -10.08 2.15
N LYS A 34 -1.94 -10.22 3.19
CA LYS A 34 -1.63 -9.17 4.15
C LYS A 34 -0.31 -8.52 3.80
N TYR A 35 -0.26 -7.19 3.90
CA TYR A 35 0.87 -6.40 3.48
C TYR A 35 1.26 -5.40 4.56
N HIS A 36 2.56 -5.13 4.68
CA HIS A 36 3.13 -4.13 5.58
C HIS A 36 3.65 -2.94 4.77
N PHE A 37 3.33 -1.72 5.20
CA PHE A 37 3.85 -0.50 4.62
C PHE A 37 5.39 -0.52 4.59
N ASN A 38 5.97 -0.16 3.44
CA ASN A 38 7.42 -0.09 3.28
C ASN A 38 7.90 1.36 3.11
N SER A 39 7.45 2.02 2.04
CA SER A 39 7.92 3.37 1.71
C SER A 39 6.93 4.12 0.81
N ILE A 40 7.15 5.43 0.67
CA ILE A 40 6.48 6.27 -0.32
C ILE A 40 7.56 6.77 -1.29
N GLY A 41 7.29 6.65 -2.58
CA GLY A 41 8.20 7.06 -3.63
C GLY A 41 7.48 7.70 -4.81
N PHE A 42 8.25 8.10 -5.82
CA PHE A 42 7.73 8.69 -7.04
C PHE A 42 8.23 7.92 -8.26
N LYS A 43 7.34 7.62 -9.20
CA LYS A 43 7.66 7.07 -10.52
C LYS A 43 6.94 7.89 -11.58
N GLN A 44 7.67 8.41 -12.57
CA GLN A 44 7.11 9.23 -13.65
C GLN A 44 6.19 10.37 -13.13
N ASN A 45 6.64 11.07 -12.09
CA ASN A 45 5.91 12.18 -11.45
C ASN A 45 4.58 11.78 -10.79
N GLN A 46 4.36 10.48 -10.54
CA GLN A 46 3.24 9.94 -9.77
C GLN A 46 3.75 9.37 -8.45
N MET A 47 3.09 9.75 -7.35
CA MET A 47 3.36 9.19 -6.02
C MET A 47 2.81 7.77 -5.92
N LEU A 48 3.64 6.85 -5.43
CA LEU A 48 3.30 5.45 -5.18
C LEU A 48 3.63 5.12 -3.73
N ILE A 49 2.78 4.29 -3.13
CA ILE A 49 2.92 3.77 -1.78
C ILE A 49 3.25 2.28 -1.93
N GLU A 50 4.44 1.90 -1.47
CA GLU A 50 4.95 0.53 -1.54
C GLU A 50 4.60 -0.23 -0.26
N PHE A 51 4.09 -1.44 -0.44
CA PHE A 51 3.86 -2.40 0.62
C PHE A 51 4.57 -3.73 0.32
N ASN A 52 5.07 -4.37 1.38
CA ASN A 52 5.67 -5.70 1.31
C ASN A 52 4.64 -6.75 1.75
N LEU A 53 4.51 -7.82 0.97
CA LEU A 53 3.69 -8.98 1.32
C LEU A 53 4.25 -9.63 2.59
N ILE A 54 3.36 -9.91 3.54
CA ILE A 54 3.66 -10.72 4.71
C ILE A 54 3.31 -12.16 4.36
N ILE A 55 4.31 -13.04 4.43
CA ILE A 55 4.10 -14.48 4.36
C ILE A 55 3.77 -14.96 5.77
N ASP A 56 2.52 -15.31 6.00
CA ASP A 56 2.05 -15.88 7.26
C ASP A 56 1.02 -16.99 7.03
N ASN A 57 0.73 -17.75 8.09
CA ASN A 57 -0.24 -18.86 8.00
C ASN A 57 -1.70 -18.39 8.12
N HIS A 58 -1.97 -17.10 8.36
CA HIS A 58 -3.34 -16.57 8.47
C HIS A 58 -3.91 -16.23 7.09
N TYR A 59 -3.06 -15.82 6.14
CA TYR A 59 -3.40 -15.54 4.75
C TYR A 59 -2.82 -16.62 3.85
N ILE A 60 -3.56 -17.72 3.67
CA ILE A 60 -3.11 -18.93 2.97
C ILE A 60 -2.64 -18.68 1.52
N ASP A 61 -3.13 -17.61 0.89
CA ASP A 61 -2.78 -17.27 -0.49
C ASP A 61 -1.42 -16.56 -0.60
N SER A 62 -0.77 -16.19 0.50
CA SER A 62 0.47 -15.39 0.48
C SER A 62 1.59 -16.05 -0.33
N GLN A 63 1.68 -17.39 -0.29
CA GLN A 63 2.65 -18.14 -1.09
C GLN A 63 2.35 -18.01 -2.60
N CYS A 64 1.09 -18.26 -2.99
CA CYS A 64 0.63 -18.16 -4.37
C CYS A 64 0.81 -16.74 -4.94
N ILE A 65 0.53 -15.72 -4.12
CA ILE A 65 0.73 -14.31 -4.46
C ILE A 65 2.23 -14.03 -4.70
N SER A 66 3.11 -14.43 -3.77
CA SER A 66 4.55 -14.25 -3.91
C SER A 66 5.09 -14.86 -5.21
N GLU A 67 4.63 -16.06 -5.56
CA GLU A 67 5.10 -16.80 -6.73
C GLU A 67 4.60 -16.20 -8.05
N ASN A 68 3.36 -15.70 -8.10
CA ASN A 68 2.75 -15.22 -9.34
C ASN A 68 2.97 -13.72 -9.61
N ILE A 69 2.91 -12.88 -8.57
CA ILE A 69 2.97 -11.42 -8.72
C ILE A 69 4.12 -10.77 -7.94
N GLY A 70 4.81 -11.54 -7.09
CA GLY A 70 5.93 -11.07 -6.28
C GLY A 70 5.53 -10.52 -4.91
N ASN A 71 6.54 -10.03 -4.18
CA ASN A 71 6.41 -9.65 -2.77
C ASN A 71 6.15 -8.16 -2.53
N LYS A 72 6.08 -7.36 -3.58
CA LYS A 72 5.87 -5.92 -3.49
C LYS A 72 4.58 -5.54 -4.17
N TYR A 73 3.79 -4.72 -3.50
CA TYR A 73 2.55 -4.17 -4.04
C TYR A 73 2.60 -2.65 -3.99
N TYR A 74 2.24 -2.01 -5.11
CA TYR A 74 2.29 -0.56 -5.24
C TYR A 74 0.89 -0.01 -5.45
N LEU A 75 0.52 0.96 -4.62
CA LEU A 75 -0.75 1.68 -4.74
C LEU A 75 -0.49 3.12 -5.13
N THR A 76 -1.29 3.63 -6.06
CA THR A 76 -1.47 5.08 -6.20
C THR A 76 -2.18 5.63 -4.96
N VAL A 77 -2.06 6.93 -4.70
CA VAL A 77 -2.74 7.59 -3.56
C VAL A 77 -4.25 7.31 -3.58
N ASN A 78 -4.91 7.37 -4.75
CA ASN A 78 -6.35 7.11 -4.85
C ASN A 78 -6.70 5.66 -4.46
N GLN A 79 -5.96 4.68 -4.98
CA GLN A 79 -6.21 3.27 -4.64
C GLN A 79 -5.97 3.00 -3.15
N PHE A 80 -4.96 3.63 -2.54
CA PHE A 80 -4.73 3.53 -1.10
C PHE A 80 -5.89 4.12 -0.30
N LEU A 81 -6.35 5.33 -0.63
CA LEU A 81 -7.48 5.96 0.05
C LEU A 81 -8.77 5.14 -0.09
N ASP A 82 -9.00 4.53 -1.25
CA ASP A 82 -10.16 3.67 -1.48
C ASP A 82 -10.08 2.37 -0.67
N ALA A 83 -8.90 1.77 -0.55
CA ALA A 83 -8.67 0.63 0.32
C ALA A 83 -8.88 1.00 1.80
N TYR A 84 -8.34 2.14 2.23
CA TYR A 84 -8.43 2.62 3.61
C TYR A 84 -9.86 2.95 4.04
N LYS A 85 -10.65 3.58 3.16
CA LYS A 85 -12.08 3.87 3.42
C LYS A 85 -12.91 2.62 3.66
N LYS A 86 -12.58 1.50 3.00
CA LYS A 86 -13.30 0.22 3.21
C LYS A 86 -13.00 -0.42 4.57
N TYR A 87 -11.88 -0.07 5.20
CA TYR A 87 -11.54 -0.47 6.58
C TYR A 87 -12.06 0.51 7.63
N ALA A 88 -12.38 1.75 7.26
CA ALA A 88 -13.01 2.73 8.13
C ALA A 88 -14.52 2.45 8.25
N ILE A 89 -14.89 1.42 9.01
CA ILE A 89 -16.25 1.29 9.54
C ILE A 89 -16.35 2.32 10.68
N ALA A 90 -17.23 3.32 10.51
CA ALA A 90 -17.61 4.27 11.54
C ALA A 90 -18.60 3.64 12.54
#